data_AF-A0A7K4B9I6-F1
#
_entry.id   AF-A0A7K4B9I6-F1
#
_cell.length_a   1.000
_cell.length_b   1.000
_cell.length_c   1.000
_cell.angle_alpha   90.00
_cell.angle_beta   90.00
_cell.angle_gamma   90.00
#
_symmetry.space_group_name_H-M   'P 1'
#
loop_
_entity.id
_entity.type
_entity.pdbx_description
1 polymer ?
#
loop_
_entity_poly.entity_id
_entity_poly.type
_entity_poly.pdbx_seq_one_letter_code
_entity_poly.pdbx_strand_id
1 'polypeptide(L)'
;MQDPRIRILGAALLSGAAWFSLTGAFLTLLWWAVFGRRTSIRSIRVFILILAVPAVMSIAAIYSGRDGISYFIRITSVLIIASWMYTERYPGELLDVGVFFGGTRIGFDLGLIGELSMSALQVLAWETERVSVAIRQKGNRLNLGIIPAVFSGIVIRQLQLAQERATLLTLRGYVRGGTHCPSFVSPPIDWIAGAFSCAIFLFSLIAGEFFMISSSTFIV
;
A
#
# COMPACT_ATOMS: atom_id res chain seq x y z
N MET A 1 3.60 1.87 14.06
CA MET A 1 5.05 2.10 13.99
C MET A 1 5.29 3.50 13.46
N GLN A 2 6.04 4.30 14.21
CA GLN A 2 6.32 5.69 13.85
C GLN A 2 7.49 5.82 12.88
N ASP A 3 8.50 4.94 12.94
CA ASP A 3 9.62 4.98 11.99
C ASP A 3 9.21 4.39 10.63
N PRO A 4 9.15 5.20 9.55
CA PRO A 4 8.79 4.75 8.22
C PRO A 4 9.73 3.69 7.66
N ARG A 5 11.01 3.72 8.04
CA ARG A 5 12.04 2.81 7.51
C ARG A 5 11.79 1.39 7.98
N ILE A 6 11.56 1.23 9.29
CA ILE A 6 11.23 -0.06 9.90
C ILE A 6 9.85 -0.52 9.42
N ARG A 7 8.89 0.40 9.26
CA ARG A 7 7.55 0.08 8.77
C ARG A 7 7.56 -0.46 7.35
N ILE A 8 8.25 0.20 6.42
CA ILE A 8 8.34 -0.22 5.01
C ILE A 8 9.10 -1.54 4.91
N LEU A 9 10.22 -1.66 5.63
CA LEU A 9 11.02 -2.89 5.63
C LEU A 9 10.23 -4.05 6.24
N GLY A 10 9.55 -3.83 7.36
CA GLY A 10 8.68 -4.82 8.00
C GLY A 10 7.51 -5.23 7.10
N ALA A 11 6.86 -4.27 6.43
CA ALA A 11 5.80 -4.56 5.47
C ALA A 11 6.32 -5.42 4.29
N ALA A 12 7.50 -5.10 3.76
CA ALA A 12 8.12 -5.88 2.69
C ALA A 12 8.47 -7.32 3.16
N LEU A 13 9.07 -7.46 4.34
CA LEU A 13 9.42 -8.76 4.92
C LEU A 13 8.19 -9.63 5.21
N LEU A 14 7.16 -9.06 5.84
CA LEU A 14 5.92 -9.78 6.15
C LEU A 14 5.12 -10.16 4.89
N SER A 15 5.13 -9.30 3.87
CA SER A 15 4.54 -9.63 2.57
C SER A 15 5.30 -10.77 1.88
N GLY A 16 6.64 -10.75 1.95
CA GLY A 16 7.47 -11.84 1.49
C GLY A 16 7.20 -13.14 2.25
N ALA A 17 7.11 -13.08 3.58
CA ALA A 17 6.81 -14.24 4.43
C ALA A 17 5.45 -14.87 4.07
N ALA A 18 4.43 -14.02 3.89
CA ALA A 18 3.11 -14.46 3.44
C ALA A 18 3.13 -15.13 2.05
N TRP A 19 4.02 -14.68 1.17
CA TRP A 19 4.17 -15.27 -0.16
C TRP A 19 4.85 -16.64 -0.12
N PHE A 20 5.93 -16.76 0.64
CA PHE A 20 6.78 -17.96 0.67
C PHE A 20 6.17 -19.15 1.42
N SER A 21 5.43 -18.91 2.50
CA SER A 21 4.87 -20.00 3.32
C SER A 21 3.45 -19.69 3.82
N LEU A 22 2.61 -20.73 3.91
CA LEU A 22 1.30 -20.62 4.53
C LEU A 22 1.43 -20.28 6.03
N THR A 23 2.40 -20.91 6.72
CA THR A 23 2.70 -20.62 8.12
C THR A 23 3.18 -19.17 8.30
N GLY A 24 3.97 -18.67 7.33
CA GLY A 24 4.38 -17.27 7.25
C GLY A 24 3.18 -16.32 7.15
N ALA A 25 2.18 -16.64 6.32
CA ALA A 25 0.96 -15.84 6.21
C ALA A 25 0.16 -15.78 7.52
N PHE A 26 0.03 -16.90 8.25
CA PHE A 26 -0.61 -16.93 9.56
C PHE A 26 0.14 -16.09 10.61
N LEU A 27 1.46 -16.24 10.68
CA LEU A 27 2.31 -15.45 11.57
C LEU A 27 2.21 -13.95 11.26
N THR A 28 2.15 -13.59 9.98
CA THR A 28 1.93 -12.21 9.54
C THR A 28 0.58 -11.66 10.02
N LEU A 29 -0.49 -12.45 9.95
CA LEU A 29 -1.80 -12.07 10.49
C LEU A 29 -1.77 -11.90 12.00
N LEU A 30 -1.08 -12.78 12.72
CA LEU A 30 -0.92 -12.70 14.17
C LEU A 30 -0.11 -11.45 14.56
N TRP A 31 0.99 -11.19 13.86
CA TRP A 31 1.79 -9.99 14.03
C TRP A 31 0.93 -8.73 13.82
N TRP A 32 0.12 -8.70 12.77
CA TRP A 32 -0.82 -7.60 12.52
C TRP A 32 -1.85 -7.46 13.65
N ALA A 33 -2.39 -8.57 14.17
CA ALA A 33 -3.35 -8.55 15.26
C ALA A 33 -2.78 -7.94 16.56
N VAL A 34 -1.48 -8.14 16.82
CA VAL A 34 -0.78 -7.64 18.01
C VAL A 34 -0.32 -6.19 17.83
N PHE A 35 0.33 -5.87 16.71
CA PHE A 35 1.00 -4.57 16.51
C PHE A 35 0.22 -3.59 15.62
N GLY A 36 -0.58 -4.08 14.67
CA GLY A 36 -1.27 -3.26 13.65
C GLY A 36 -2.78 -3.05 13.84
N ARG A 37 -3.43 -3.86 14.69
CA ARG A 37 -4.89 -3.85 14.86
C ARG A 37 -5.45 -2.50 15.32
N ARG A 38 -4.71 -1.73 16.12
CA ARG A 38 -5.19 -0.45 16.66
C ARG A 38 -5.24 0.68 15.63
N THR A 39 -4.56 0.53 14.49
CA THR A 39 -4.33 1.65 13.55
C THR A 39 -4.80 1.38 12.13
N SER A 40 -5.04 0.12 11.75
CA SER A 40 -5.23 -0.28 10.36
C SER A 40 -6.65 -0.13 9.76
N ILE A 41 -7.72 -0.17 10.56
CA ILE A 41 -9.10 -0.26 10.00
C ILE A 41 -10.02 0.73 10.71
N ARG A 42 -10.26 1.88 10.06
CA ARG A 42 -11.19 2.90 10.55
C ARG A 42 -12.65 2.63 10.17
N SER A 43 -12.90 1.79 9.16
CA SER A 43 -14.25 1.49 8.66
C SER A 43 -14.41 0.02 8.28
N ILE A 44 -15.44 -0.63 8.82
CA ILE A 44 -15.80 -2.02 8.53
C ILE A 44 -16.07 -2.26 7.04
N ARG A 45 -16.55 -1.23 6.31
CA ARG A 45 -16.82 -1.32 4.87
C ARG A 45 -15.55 -1.52 4.06
N VAL A 46 -14.47 -0.82 4.43
CA VAL A 46 -13.18 -0.94 3.75
C VAL A 46 -12.59 -2.32 4.01
N PHE A 47 -12.71 -2.83 5.23
CA PHE A 47 -12.27 -4.18 5.57
C PHE A 47 -13.02 -5.26 4.77
N ILE A 48 -14.34 -5.16 4.67
CA ILE A 48 -15.14 -6.08 3.86
C ILE A 48 -14.73 -6.01 2.39
N LEU A 49 -14.49 -4.81 1.85
CA LEU A 49 -14.07 -4.63 0.46
C LEU A 49 -12.68 -5.21 0.20
N ILE A 50 -11.73 -5.04 1.14
CA ILE A 50 -10.40 -5.66 1.08
C ILE A 50 -10.50 -7.19 1.07
N LEU A 51 -11.45 -7.77 1.82
CA LEU A 51 -11.64 -9.23 1.88
C LEU A 51 -12.40 -9.78 0.66
N ALA A 52 -13.27 -8.97 0.04
CA ALA A 52 -14.09 -9.39 -1.09
C ALA A 52 -13.22 -9.77 -2.31
N VAL A 53 -12.16 -9.01 -2.60
CA VAL A 53 -11.26 -9.27 -3.74
C VAL A 53 -10.58 -10.65 -3.65
N PRO A 54 -9.84 -10.99 -2.58
CA PRO A 54 -9.26 -12.31 -2.42
C PRO A 54 -10.33 -13.41 -2.31
N ALA A 55 -11.52 -13.13 -1.75
CA ALA A 55 -12.59 -14.12 -1.70
C ALA A 55 -13.06 -14.55 -3.09
N VAL A 56 -13.31 -13.59 -3.99
CA VAL A 56 -13.70 -13.87 -5.38
C VAL A 56 -12.60 -14.64 -6.11
N MET A 57 -11.34 -14.23 -5.95
CA MET A 57 -10.20 -14.89 -6.58
C MET A 57 -9.96 -16.30 -6.02
N SER A 58 -10.18 -16.50 -4.72
CA SER A 58 -10.13 -17.81 -4.08
C SER A 58 -11.18 -18.76 -4.64
N ILE A 59 -12.42 -18.29 -4.82
CA ILE A 59 -13.48 -19.09 -5.43
C ILE A 59 -13.08 -19.50 -6.85
N ALA A 60 -12.58 -18.57 -7.66
CA ALA A 60 -12.08 -18.86 -9.00
C ALA A 60 -10.92 -19.89 -9.00
N ALA A 61 -10.03 -19.84 -7.99
CA ALA A 61 -8.95 -20.80 -7.84
C ALA A 61 -9.45 -22.21 -7.51
N ILE A 62 -10.49 -22.35 -6.67
CA ILE A 62 -11.13 -23.64 -6.36
C ILE A 62 -11.76 -24.24 -7.63
N TYR A 63 -12.46 -23.43 -8.42
CA TYR A 63 -13.01 -23.86 -9.71
C TYR A 63 -11.93 -24.31 -10.70
N SER A 64 -10.71 -23.79 -10.58
CA SER A 64 -9.57 -24.15 -11.41
C SER A 64 -8.80 -25.38 -10.88
N GLY A 65 -9.29 -26.05 -9.84
CA GLY A 65 -8.64 -27.22 -9.22
C GLY A 65 -7.38 -26.90 -8.39
N ARG A 66 -7.18 -25.63 -8.02
CA ARG A 66 -6.06 -25.19 -7.16
C ARG A 66 -6.53 -25.04 -5.71
N ASP A 67 -5.58 -25.04 -4.78
CA ASP A 67 -5.85 -24.78 -3.36
C ASP A 67 -6.20 -23.30 -3.13
N GLY A 68 -7.49 -22.97 -3.24
CA GLY A 68 -8.00 -21.62 -3.05
C GLY A 68 -7.93 -21.13 -1.60
N ILE A 69 -7.99 -22.03 -0.60
CA ILE A 69 -7.95 -21.63 0.81
C ILE A 69 -6.57 -21.09 1.17
N SER A 70 -5.51 -21.80 0.77
CA SER A 70 -4.13 -21.32 0.94
C SER A 70 -3.92 -19.98 0.22
N TYR A 71 -4.43 -19.83 -1.01
CA TYR A 71 -4.37 -18.57 -1.74
C TYR A 71 -5.10 -17.42 -1.02
N PHE A 72 -6.31 -17.67 -0.51
CA PHE A 72 -7.09 -16.68 0.21
C PHE A 72 -6.34 -16.13 1.42
N ILE A 73 -5.75 -17.01 2.24
CA ILE A 73 -5.03 -16.62 3.46
C ILE A 73 -3.80 -15.78 3.10
N ARG A 74 -3.02 -16.20 2.10
CA ARG A 74 -1.82 -15.48 1.66
C ARG A 74 -2.16 -14.08 1.15
N ILE A 75 -3.07 -13.97 0.19
CA ILE A 75 -3.42 -12.66 -0.38
C ILE A 75 -4.09 -11.75 0.65
N THR A 76 -4.95 -12.30 1.50
CA THR A 76 -5.58 -11.53 2.58
C THR A 76 -4.53 -10.97 3.54
N SER A 77 -3.54 -11.79 3.93
CA SER A 77 -2.46 -11.32 4.81
C SER A 77 -1.63 -10.18 4.18
N VAL A 78 -1.29 -10.29 2.90
CA VAL A 78 -0.58 -9.24 2.15
C VAL A 78 -1.40 -7.96 2.09
N LEU A 79 -2.70 -8.06 1.75
CA LEU A 79 -3.58 -6.89 1.65
C LEU A 79 -3.78 -6.20 3.00
N ILE A 80 -3.89 -6.97 4.08
CA ILE A 80 -4.01 -6.42 5.44
C ILE A 80 -2.75 -5.66 5.84
N ILE A 81 -1.55 -6.22 5.59
CA ILE A 81 -0.28 -5.54 5.87
C ILE A 81 -0.11 -4.29 5.02
N ALA A 82 -0.46 -4.36 3.74
CA ALA A 82 -0.46 -3.21 2.85
C ALA A 82 -1.39 -2.12 3.39
N SER A 83 -2.63 -2.47 3.76
CA SER A 83 -3.58 -1.53 4.35
C SER A 83 -3.03 -0.89 5.62
N TRP A 84 -2.40 -1.66 6.51
CA TRP A 84 -1.78 -1.13 7.72
C TRP A 84 -0.66 -0.13 7.40
N MET A 85 0.22 -0.43 6.44
CA MET A 85 1.30 0.47 6.02
C MET A 85 0.78 1.85 5.59
N TYR A 86 -0.38 1.92 4.92
CA TYR A 86 -0.94 3.18 4.42
C TYR A 86 -1.69 4.00 5.48
N THR A 87 -2.11 3.40 6.60
CA THR A 87 -3.00 4.08 7.58
C THR A 87 -2.31 5.10 8.49
N GLU A 88 -1.03 4.91 8.80
CA GLU A 88 -0.26 5.74 9.74
C GLU A 88 0.66 6.74 9.04
N ARG A 89 0.34 7.10 7.79
CA ARG A 89 1.20 7.97 7.00
C ARG A 89 1.06 9.43 7.39
N TYR A 90 2.18 10.13 7.53
CA TYR A 90 2.22 11.59 7.67
C TYR A 90 2.69 12.28 6.38
N PRO A 91 2.33 13.56 6.14
CA PRO A 91 2.80 14.31 4.97
C PRO A 91 4.32 14.48 5.00
N GLY A 92 4.97 14.24 3.86
CA GLY A 92 6.43 14.32 3.70
C GLY A 92 7.17 13.00 3.94
N GLU A 93 6.50 11.96 4.44
CA GLU A 93 7.12 10.68 4.75
C GLU A 93 7.78 10.00 3.54
N LEU A 94 7.17 10.05 2.35
CA LEU A 94 7.79 9.45 1.16
C LEU A 94 9.05 10.21 0.72
N LEU A 95 9.12 11.51 1.00
CA LEU A 95 10.31 12.32 0.73
C LEU A 95 11.44 11.92 1.68
N ASP A 96 11.15 11.75 2.97
CA ASP A 96 12.10 11.26 3.97
C ASP A 96 12.69 9.90 3.59
N VAL A 97 11.81 8.95 3.27
CA VAL A 97 12.16 7.59 2.87
C VAL A 97 12.93 7.60 1.55
N GLY A 98 12.46 8.37 0.56
CA GLY A 98 13.10 8.47 -0.75
C GLY A 98 14.53 8.96 -0.64
N VAL A 99 14.77 10.05 0.08
CA VAL A 99 16.12 10.61 0.29
C VAL A 99 17.01 9.67 1.09
N PHE A 100 16.46 8.95 2.06
CA PHE A 100 17.21 7.97 2.84
C PHE A 100 17.71 6.79 1.99
N PHE A 101 16.84 6.20 1.15
CA PHE A 101 17.20 5.02 0.35
C PHE A 101 17.92 5.36 -0.96
N GLY A 102 17.55 6.46 -1.62
CA GLY A 102 18.03 6.81 -2.96
C GLY A 102 18.93 8.05 -3.03
N GLY A 103 19.28 8.64 -1.88
CA GLY A 103 20.12 9.83 -1.78
C GLY A 103 19.44 11.13 -2.26
N THR A 104 20.21 12.21 -2.31
CA THR A 104 19.73 13.59 -2.57
C THR A 104 19.34 13.90 -4.02
N ARG A 105 19.60 12.98 -4.96
CA ARG A 105 19.23 13.14 -6.37
C ARG A 105 18.05 12.25 -6.73
N ILE A 106 18.31 10.97 -6.98
CA ILE A 106 17.30 10.01 -7.43
C ILE A 106 16.27 9.76 -6.32
N GLY A 107 16.73 9.58 -5.08
CA GLY A 107 15.87 9.38 -3.93
C GLY A 107 14.95 10.56 -3.65
N PHE A 108 15.48 11.77 -3.75
CA PHE A 108 14.69 13.00 -3.64
C PHE A 108 13.59 13.06 -4.71
N ASP A 109 13.94 12.85 -5.99
CA ASP A 109 12.98 12.92 -7.09
C ASP A 109 11.89 11.85 -6.94
N LEU A 110 12.25 10.60 -6.59
CA LEU A 110 11.29 9.53 -6.34
C LEU A 110 10.38 9.81 -5.14
N GLY A 111 10.96 10.31 -4.04
CA GLY A 111 10.21 10.69 -2.84
C GLY A 111 9.25 11.83 -3.10
N LEU A 112 9.68 12.84 -3.85
CA LEU A 112 8.85 13.99 -4.26
C LEU A 112 7.70 13.55 -5.17
N ILE A 113 7.98 12.73 -6.19
CA ILE A 113 6.94 12.18 -7.07
C ILE A 113 5.93 11.36 -6.25
N GLY A 114 6.41 10.54 -5.32
CA GLY A 114 5.57 9.78 -4.41
C GLY A 114 4.66 10.65 -3.55
N GLU A 115 5.20 11.72 -2.97
CA GLU A 115 4.45 12.65 -2.12
C GLU A 115 3.41 13.44 -2.92
N LEU A 116 3.78 13.93 -4.11
CA LEU A 116 2.88 14.62 -5.03
C LEU A 116 1.74 13.71 -5.51
N SER A 117 2.06 12.44 -5.83
CA SER A 117 1.09 11.44 -6.26
C SER A 117 0.07 11.14 -5.17
N MET A 118 0.52 10.97 -3.93
CA MET A 118 -0.35 10.67 -2.80
C MET A 118 -1.22 11.86 -2.42
N SER A 119 -0.66 13.07 -2.48
CA SER A 119 -1.43 14.30 -2.33
C SER A 119 -2.47 14.45 -3.44
N ALA A 120 -2.16 14.06 -4.69
CA ALA A 120 -3.11 14.06 -5.79
C ALA A 120 -4.26 13.06 -5.56
N LEU A 121 -3.99 11.87 -5.04
CA LEU A 121 -5.02 10.87 -4.69
C LEU A 121 -5.97 11.38 -3.60
N GLN A 122 -5.47 12.08 -2.58
CA GLN A 122 -6.31 12.68 -1.54
C GLN A 122 -7.23 13.76 -2.11
N VAL A 123 -6.68 14.65 -2.95
CA VAL A 123 -7.48 15.68 -3.64
C VAL A 123 -8.52 15.03 -4.55
N LEU A 124 -8.14 13.98 -5.28
CA LEU A 124 -9.03 13.23 -6.16
C LEU A 124 -10.21 12.64 -5.39
N ALA A 125 -9.96 12.05 -4.22
CA ALA A 125 -11.02 11.51 -3.37
C ALA A 125 -12.06 12.59 -2.99
N TRP A 126 -11.61 13.76 -2.54
CA TRP A 126 -12.52 14.87 -2.23
C TRP A 126 -13.26 15.40 -3.46
N GLU A 127 -12.61 15.45 -4.62
CA GLU A 127 -13.26 15.90 -5.85
C GLU A 127 -14.33 14.92 -6.33
N THR A 128 -14.10 13.61 -6.20
CA THR A 128 -15.13 12.62 -6.55
C THR A 128 -16.37 12.75 -5.66
N GLU A 129 -16.20 13.08 -4.38
CA GLU A 129 -17.31 13.35 -3.47
C GLU A 129 -18.09 14.60 -3.88
N ARG A 130 -17.39 15.71 -4.16
CA ARG A 130 -18.00 16.97 -4.61
C ARG A 130 -18.77 16.81 -5.92
N VAL A 131 -18.19 16.10 -6.89
CA VAL A 131 -18.86 15.80 -8.16
C VAL A 131 -20.11 14.95 -7.93
N SER A 132 -20.03 13.95 -7.05
CA SER A 132 -21.19 13.12 -6.69
C SER A 132 -22.33 13.96 -6.11
N VAL A 133 -22.01 14.91 -5.21
CA VAL A 133 -22.99 15.85 -4.66
C VAL A 133 -23.58 16.76 -5.74
N ALA A 134 -22.76 17.31 -6.64
CA ALA A 134 -23.22 18.19 -7.72
C ALA A 134 -24.15 17.47 -8.71
N ILE A 135 -23.87 16.21 -9.05
CA ILE A 135 -24.73 15.39 -9.93
C ILE A 135 -26.08 15.13 -9.28
N ARG A 136 -26.08 14.81 -7.97
CA ARG A 136 -27.32 14.64 -7.20
C ARG A 136 -28.14 15.93 -7.15
N GLN A 137 -27.51 17.09 -6.97
CA GLN A 137 -28.17 18.40 -6.98
C GLN A 137 -28.77 18.74 -8.35
N LYS A 138 -28.13 18.30 -9.44
CA LYS A 138 -28.66 18.43 -10.81
C LYS A 138 -29.88 17.51 -11.07
N GLY A 139 -30.31 16.73 -10.09
CA GLY A 139 -31.41 15.76 -10.22
C GLY A 139 -31.06 14.55 -11.09
N ASN A 140 -29.79 14.39 -11.44
CA ASN A 140 -29.33 13.31 -12.30
C ASN A 140 -28.70 12.19 -11.46
N ARG A 141 -28.65 10.98 -12.02
CA ARG A 141 -27.95 9.84 -11.40
C ARG A 141 -26.63 9.59 -12.13
N LEU A 142 -25.69 8.95 -11.45
CA LEU A 142 -24.46 8.45 -12.09
C LEU A 142 -24.83 7.33 -13.06
N ASN A 143 -25.11 7.69 -14.31
CA ASN A 143 -25.35 6.77 -15.41
C ASN A 143 -24.08 6.63 -16.26
N LEU A 144 -23.92 5.47 -16.92
CA LEU A 144 -22.78 5.15 -17.78
C LEU A 144 -22.48 6.23 -18.84
N GLY A 145 -23.51 6.94 -19.33
CA GLY A 145 -23.35 8.02 -20.31
C GLY A 145 -22.71 9.31 -19.78
N ILE A 146 -22.73 9.55 -18.47
CA ILE A 146 -22.20 10.77 -17.84
C ILE A 146 -20.76 10.57 -17.34
N ILE A 147 -20.36 9.30 -17.11
CA ILE A 147 -19.04 8.92 -16.63
C ILE A 147 -17.92 9.53 -17.48
N PRO A 148 -17.95 9.48 -18.84
CA PRO A 148 -16.88 10.06 -19.65
C PRO A 148 -16.71 11.58 -19.42
N ALA A 149 -17.80 12.32 -19.27
CA ALA A 149 -17.77 13.77 -19.04
C ALA A 149 -17.27 14.13 -17.63
N VAL A 150 -17.65 13.35 -16.62
CA VAL A 150 -17.15 13.50 -15.25
C VAL A 150 -15.65 13.19 -15.20
N PHE A 151 -15.25 12.08 -15.81
CA PHE A 151 -13.87 11.65 -15.86
C PHE A 151 -12.98 12.68 -16.57
N SER A 152 -13.41 13.18 -17.75
CA SER A 152 -12.65 14.19 -18.49
C SER A 152 -12.49 15.48 -17.69
N GLY A 153 -13.55 15.95 -17.02
CA GLY A 153 -13.48 17.13 -16.15
C GLY A 153 -12.48 16.96 -15.00
N ILE A 154 -12.45 15.78 -14.37
CA ILE A 154 -11.48 15.45 -13.32
C ILE A 154 -10.06 15.44 -13.88
N VAL A 155 -9.82 14.78 -15.03
CA VAL A 155 -8.50 14.69 -15.65
C VAL A 155 -7.97 16.07 -16.04
N ILE A 156 -8.78 16.89 -16.71
CA ILE A 156 -8.40 18.25 -17.12
C ILE A 156 -7.99 19.07 -15.90
N ARG A 157 -8.75 18.98 -14.81
CA ARG A 157 -8.43 19.69 -13.57
C ARG A 157 -7.14 19.20 -12.93
N GLN A 158 -6.86 17.90 -12.94
CA GLN A 158 -5.60 17.36 -12.42
C GLN A 158 -4.40 17.81 -13.26
N LEU A 159 -4.55 17.93 -14.58
CA LEU A 159 -3.52 18.47 -15.47
C LEU A 159 -3.23 19.96 -15.16
N GLN A 160 -4.28 20.77 -14.93
CA GLN A 160 -4.12 22.16 -14.54
C GLN A 160 -3.40 22.30 -13.19
N LEU A 161 -3.81 21.53 -12.18
CA LEU A 161 -3.15 21.51 -10.87
C LEU A 161 -1.69 21.03 -10.95
N ALA A 162 -1.41 20.05 -11.81
CA ALA A 162 -0.05 19.59 -12.05
C ALA A 162 0.82 20.69 -12.68
N GLN A 163 0.28 21.45 -13.63
CA GLN A 163 0.97 22.57 -14.26
C GLN A 163 1.27 23.70 -13.27
N GLU A 164 0.32 24.05 -12.41
CA GLU A 164 0.51 25.04 -11.34
C GLU A 164 1.62 24.61 -10.37
N ARG A 165 1.58 23.34 -9.92
CA ARG A 165 2.61 22.77 -9.04
C ARG A 165 3.98 22.74 -9.70
N ALA A 166 4.06 22.35 -10.97
CA ALA A 166 5.31 22.34 -11.73
C ALA A 166 5.89 23.76 -11.86
N THR A 167 5.04 24.75 -12.09
CA THR A 167 5.46 26.16 -12.16
C THR A 167 6.01 26.63 -10.82
N LEU A 168 5.34 26.32 -9.70
CA LEU A 168 5.80 26.65 -8.36
C LEU A 168 7.13 25.97 -8.00
N LEU A 169 7.31 24.71 -8.38
CA LEU A 169 8.57 24.00 -8.16
C LEU A 169 9.71 24.64 -8.96
N THR A 170 9.46 24.96 -10.23
CA THR A 170 10.44 25.65 -11.09
C THR A 170 10.81 27.02 -10.53
N LEU A 171 9.85 27.82 -10.07
CA LEU A 171 10.09 29.13 -9.45
C LEU A 171 10.90 29.05 -8.16
N ARG A 172 10.81 27.93 -7.42
CA ARG A 172 11.63 27.66 -6.23
C ARG A 172 13.01 27.11 -6.57
N GLY A 173 13.36 26.99 -7.85
CA GLY A 173 14.66 26.50 -8.30
C GLY A 173 14.79 24.98 -8.34
N TYR A 174 13.68 24.23 -8.20
CA TYR A 174 13.71 22.77 -8.39
C TYR A 174 13.82 22.43 -9.87
N VAL A 175 15.02 22.03 -10.29
CA VAL A 175 15.30 21.57 -11.66
C VAL A 175 15.62 20.07 -11.68
N ARG A 176 16.38 19.58 -10.70
CA ARG A 176 16.72 18.15 -10.54
C ARG A 176 17.28 17.86 -9.14
N GLY A 177 16.74 16.86 -8.46
CA GLY A 177 17.13 16.56 -7.08
C GLY A 177 16.81 17.69 -6.10
N GLY A 178 17.28 17.52 -4.87
CA GLY A 178 17.06 18.50 -3.80
C GLY A 178 17.71 18.06 -2.49
N THR A 179 17.84 19.00 -1.57
CA THR A 179 18.30 18.72 -0.21
C THR A 179 17.09 18.69 0.71
N HIS A 180 16.82 17.52 1.27
CA HIS A 180 15.86 17.33 2.36
C HIS A 180 16.63 16.74 3.53
N CYS A 181 16.45 17.28 4.74
CA CYS A 181 17.02 16.70 5.94
C CYS A 181 15.96 15.80 6.56
N PRO A 182 16.06 14.47 6.40
CA PRO A 182 15.02 13.59 6.88
C PRO A 182 15.07 13.50 8.41
N SER A 183 13.91 13.64 9.05
CA SER A 183 13.78 13.51 10.50
C SER A 183 12.96 12.26 10.82
N PHE A 184 13.55 11.34 11.58
CA PHE A 184 12.90 10.09 11.93
C PHE A 184 12.82 9.94 13.44
N VAL A 185 11.68 9.48 13.93
CA VAL A 185 11.45 9.17 15.34
C VAL A 185 11.28 7.66 15.46
N SER A 186 12.20 7.02 16.18
CA SER A 186 12.26 5.56 16.30
C SER A 186 12.00 5.14 17.76
N PRO A 187 10.74 4.99 18.20
CA PRO A 187 10.45 4.48 19.52
C PRO A 187 10.91 3.01 19.66
N PRO A 188 11.25 2.54 20.87
CA PRO A 188 11.81 1.19 21.08
C PRO A 188 10.85 0.07 20.68
N ILE A 189 9.54 0.33 20.70
CA ILE A 189 8.53 -0.64 20.25
C ILE A 189 8.61 -0.94 18.75
N ASP A 190 9.08 0.00 17.94
CA ASP A 190 9.24 -0.19 16.49
C ASP A 190 10.38 -1.16 16.20
N TRP A 191 11.47 -1.10 16.98
CA TRP A 191 12.57 -2.06 16.88
C TRP A 191 12.15 -3.48 17.23
N ILE A 192 11.35 -3.64 18.29
CA ILE A 192 10.83 -4.96 18.69
C ILE A 192 9.96 -5.53 17.57
N ALA A 193 9.00 -4.74 17.08
CA ALA A 193 8.08 -5.21 16.06
C ALA A 193 8.77 -5.44 14.70
N GLY A 194 9.83 -4.67 14.39
CA GLY A 194 10.73 -4.91 13.26
C GLY A 194 11.53 -6.21 13.42
N ALA A 195 12.09 -6.48 14.60
CA ALA A 195 12.79 -7.73 14.88
C ALA A 195 11.86 -8.96 14.72
N PHE A 196 10.62 -8.86 15.21
CA PHE A 196 9.61 -9.90 14.98
C PHE A 196 9.29 -10.11 13.50
N SER A 197 9.19 -9.04 12.70
CA SER A 197 8.98 -9.18 11.26
C SER A 197 10.13 -9.92 10.55
N CYS A 198 11.36 -9.67 10.98
CA CYS A 198 12.54 -10.37 10.49
C CYS A 198 12.54 -11.85 10.90
N ALA A 199 12.22 -12.14 12.16
CA ALA A 199 12.12 -13.52 12.65
C ALA A 199 11.03 -14.32 11.90
N ILE A 200 9.86 -13.73 11.66
CA ILE A 200 8.78 -14.35 10.89
C ILE A 200 9.22 -14.63 9.46
N PHE A 201 9.90 -13.68 8.81
CA PHE A 201 10.43 -13.87 7.47
C PHE A 201 11.47 -15.00 7.39
N LEU A 202 12.46 -15.00 8.30
CA LEU A 202 13.46 -16.07 8.36
C LEU A 202 12.83 -17.44 8.63
N PHE A 203 11.89 -17.51 9.57
CA PHE A 203 11.14 -18.73 9.85
C PHE A 203 10.35 -19.19 8.63
N SER A 204 9.73 -18.26 7.90
CA SER A 204 8.98 -18.56 6.67
C SER A 204 9.87 -19.04 5.53
N LEU A 205 11.14 -18.62 5.46
CA LEU A 205 12.10 -19.14 4.48
C LEU A 205 12.50 -20.58 4.80
N ILE A 206 12.72 -20.89 6.08
CA ILE A 206 13.05 -22.25 6.54
C ILE A 206 11.85 -23.18 6.38
N ALA A 207 10.66 -22.73 6.75
CA ALA A 207 9.40 -23.46 6.61
C ALA A 207 8.75 -23.31 5.22
N GLY A 208 9.50 -22.81 4.23
CA GLY A 208 8.97 -22.51 2.91
C GLY A 208 8.58 -23.78 2.16
N GLU A 209 7.29 -24.09 2.11
CA GLU A 209 6.75 -25.20 1.30
C GLU A 209 6.94 -25.03 -0.21
N PHE A 210 7.39 -23.85 -0.66
CA PHE A 210 7.84 -23.65 -2.04
C PHE A 210 8.98 -24.61 -2.43
N PHE A 211 9.82 -25.02 -1.47
CA PHE A 211 10.83 -26.05 -1.69
C PHE A 211 10.25 -27.48 -1.72
N MET A 212 9.14 -27.72 -1.02
CA MET A 212 8.49 -29.05 -0.93
C MET A 212 7.57 -29.38 -2.12
N ILE A 213 7.05 -28.37 -2.82
CA ILE A 213 6.29 -28.59 -4.06
C ILE A 213 7.23 -28.93 -5.24
N SER A 214 8.48 -28.43 -5.23
CA SER A 214 9.47 -28.80 -6.26
C SER A 214 10.10 -30.19 -6.02
N SER A 215 10.07 -30.73 -4.81
CA SER A 215 10.60 -32.06 -4.50
C SER A 215 9.57 -33.19 -4.64
N SER A 216 8.28 -32.88 -4.81
CA SER A 216 7.22 -33.88 -4.96
C SER A 216 6.82 -34.18 -6.42
N THR A 217 7.44 -33.53 -7.41
CA THR A 217 7.27 -33.83 -8.84
C THR A 217 8.46 -34.57 -9.47
N PHE A 218 9.12 -35.46 -8.72
CA PHE A 218 10.03 -36.46 -9.27
C PHE A 218 9.98 -37.74 -8.43
N ILE A 219 8.86 -38.46 -8.50
CA ILE A 219 8.85 -39.92 -8.33
C ILE A 219 8.05 -40.46 -9.52
N VAL A 220 8.77 -41.22 -10.36
CA VAL A 220 8.27 -42.02 -11.48
C VAL A 220 7.25 -43.04 -11.00
#